data_AF-A0A6P1MGC3-F1
#
_entry.id   AF-A0A6P1MGC3-F1
#
_cell.length_a   1.000
_cell.length_b   1.000
_cell.length_c   1.000
_cell.angle_alpha   90.00
_cell.angle_beta   90.00
_cell.angle_gamma   90.00
#
_symmetry.space_group_name_H-M   'P 1'
#
loop_
_entity.id
_entity.type
_entity.pdbx_description
1 polymer ?
#
loop_
_entity_poly.entity_id
_entity_poly.type
_entity_poly.pdbx_seq_one_letter_code
_entity_poly.pdbx_strand_id
1 'polypeptide(L)'
;MKKIVYIFCICILALSVIQTAYAGANKNPDKGIKEEIVVLNDQIRQNKDEIIQLKQQVASVTASIQAKVSQLASNKTAITQSKAADLKTVLSIIKNSKKSLKGIKGDGLKQYIADSKADRENKSFEQARDKMNKVLELQETRKQTLNQILNDLNTANQLL
;
A
#
# COMPACT_ATOMS: atom_id res chain seq x y z
N MET A 1 35.12 6.60 58.76
CA MET A 1 33.78 6.94 58.20
C MET A 1 33.79 8.08 57.16
N LYS A 2 34.92 8.41 56.47
CA LYS A 2 34.97 9.50 55.48
C LYS A 2 34.94 9.04 54.00
N LYS A 3 35.26 7.78 53.70
CA LYS A 3 35.32 7.26 52.31
C LYS A 3 33.95 6.90 51.72
N ILE A 4 32.98 6.52 52.56
CA ILE A 4 31.64 6.08 52.12
C ILE A 4 30.80 7.28 51.63
N VAL A 5 30.95 8.44 52.26
CA VAL A 5 30.21 9.67 51.88
C VAL A 5 30.64 10.19 50.51
N TYR A 6 31.92 10.06 50.15
CA TYR A 6 32.45 10.55 48.88
C TYR A 6 31.97 9.74 47.67
N ILE A 7 31.84 8.42 47.82
CA ILE A 7 31.32 7.52 46.77
C ILE A 7 29.82 7.78 46.55
N PHE A 8 29.06 8.03 47.62
CA PHE A 8 27.63 8.31 47.52
C PHE A 8 27.35 9.64 46.79
N CYS A 9 28.14 10.69 47.05
CA CYS A 9 28.01 11.98 46.34
C CYS A 9 28.35 11.88 44.85
N ILE A 10 29.36 11.09 44.46
CA ILE A 10 29.75 10.92 43.05
C ILE A 10 28.66 10.17 42.27
N CYS A 11 28.04 9.15 42.86
CA CYS A 11 26.95 8.41 42.22
C CYS A 11 25.70 9.28 42.02
N ILE A 12 25.34 10.14 42.98
CA ILE A 12 24.18 11.04 42.85
C ILE A 12 24.42 12.10 41.76
N LEU A 13 25.64 12.66 41.69
CA LEU A 13 26.00 13.61 40.63
C LEU A 13 25.97 12.95 39.24
N ALA A 14 26.50 11.72 39.11
CA ALA A 14 26.47 10.98 37.84
C ALA A 14 25.04 10.65 37.37
N LEU A 15 24.14 10.28 38.29
CA LEU A 15 22.73 10.05 37.98
C LEU A 15 22.02 11.32 37.52
N SER A 16 22.30 12.47 38.13
CA SER A 16 21.70 13.76 37.73
C SER A 16 22.18 14.26 36.36
N VAL A 17 23.43 13.97 35.98
CA VAL A 17 24.00 14.32 34.68
C VAL A 17 23.45 13.41 33.56
N ILE A 18 23.15 12.15 33.85
CA ILE A 18 22.52 11.25 32.89
C ILE A 18 21.04 11.64 32.67
N GLN A 19 20.32 12.00 33.73
CA GLN A 19 18.92 12.41 33.63
C GLN A 19 18.72 13.71 32.82
N THR A 20 19.72 14.60 32.85
CA THR A 20 19.72 15.85 32.06
C THR A 20 20.19 15.63 30.61
N ALA A 21 21.00 14.59 30.33
CA ALA A 21 21.38 14.22 28.97
C ALA A 21 20.23 13.54 28.17
N TYR A 22 19.37 12.77 28.83
CA TYR A 22 18.20 12.14 28.17
C TYR A 22 17.06 13.13 27.87
N ALA A 23 16.98 14.25 28.60
CA ALA A 23 16.02 15.31 28.30
C ALA A 23 16.40 16.17 27.07
N GLY A 24 17.61 16.01 26.55
CA GLY A 24 18.17 16.84 25.46
C GLY A 24 18.05 16.26 24.04
N ALA A 25 17.54 15.05 23.86
CA ALA A 25 17.63 14.30 22.60
C ALA A 25 16.42 14.44 21.63
N ASN A 26 15.50 15.39 21.84
CA ASN A 26 14.46 15.66 20.86
C ASN A 26 14.19 17.16 20.68
N LYS A 27 15.18 17.89 20.18
CA LYS A 27 14.98 19.26 19.73
C LYS A 27 14.31 19.23 18.35
N ASN A 28 12.97 19.20 18.36
CA ASN A 28 11.99 19.10 17.25
C ASN A 28 11.59 17.67 16.82
N PRO A 29 10.69 17.00 17.56
CA PRO A 29 9.98 15.79 17.06
C PRO A 29 9.37 16.00 15.66
N ASP A 30 8.88 17.22 15.41
CA ASP A 30 8.31 17.62 14.13
C ASP A 30 9.29 17.54 12.96
N LYS A 31 10.60 17.65 13.18
CA LYS A 31 11.58 17.59 12.08
C LYS A 31 11.68 16.17 11.52
N GLY A 32 11.81 15.17 12.40
CA GLY A 32 11.87 13.77 11.99
C GLY A 32 10.58 13.31 11.31
N ILE A 33 9.42 13.68 11.86
CA ILE A 33 8.11 13.32 11.27
C ILE A 33 7.91 13.99 9.91
N LYS A 34 8.39 15.23 9.72
CA LYS A 34 8.33 15.89 8.39
C LYS A 34 9.19 15.17 7.36
N GLU A 35 10.37 14.69 7.72
CA GLU A 35 11.23 13.88 6.85
C GLU A 35 10.54 12.56 6.47
N GLU A 36 9.91 11.87 7.42
CA GLU A 36 9.08 10.68 7.16
C GLU A 36 7.93 10.98 6.19
N ILE A 37 7.21 12.08 6.38
CA ILE A 37 6.12 12.52 5.49
C ILE A 37 6.62 12.74 4.05
N VAL A 38 7.84 13.26 3.86
CA VAL A 38 8.41 13.41 2.51
C VAL A 38 8.62 12.05 1.85
N VAL A 39 9.24 11.11 2.58
CA VAL A 39 9.45 9.73 2.08
C VAL A 39 8.12 9.05 1.75
N LEU A 40 7.11 9.19 2.61
CA LEU A 40 5.78 8.62 2.37
C LEU A 40 5.11 9.22 1.12
N ASN A 41 5.30 10.51 0.82
CA ASN A 41 4.76 11.12 -0.40
C ASN A 41 5.40 10.51 -1.66
N ASP A 42 6.72 10.30 -1.63
CA ASP A 42 7.44 9.69 -2.75
C ASP A 42 6.98 8.25 -2.98
N GLN A 43 6.82 7.46 -1.91
CA GLN A 43 6.29 6.11 -1.99
C GLN A 43 4.85 6.08 -2.53
N ILE A 44 3.97 6.97 -2.04
CA ILE A 44 2.58 7.07 -2.52
C ILE A 44 2.53 7.40 -4.01
N ARG A 45 3.45 8.25 -4.48
CA ARG A 45 3.59 8.61 -5.90
C ARG A 45 4.07 7.42 -6.73
N GLN A 46 5.14 6.75 -6.31
CA GLN A 46 5.66 5.56 -6.99
C GLN A 46 4.59 4.47 -7.10
N ASN A 47 3.89 4.18 -5.99
CA ASN A 47 2.78 3.22 -5.96
C ASN A 47 1.64 3.60 -6.90
N LYS A 48 1.35 4.90 -7.04
CA LYS A 48 0.32 5.38 -7.98
C LYS A 48 0.73 5.06 -9.43
N ASP A 49 1.99 5.28 -9.79
CA ASP A 49 2.49 5.00 -11.13
C ASP A 49 2.49 3.50 -11.44
N GLU A 50 2.92 2.67 -10.49
CA GLU A 50 2.84 1.20 -10.59
C GLU A 50 1.39 0.71 -10.74
N ILE A 51 0.45 1.26 -9.96
CA ILE A 51 -0.98 0.94 -10.07
C ILE A 51 -1.53 1.32 -11.47
N ILE A 52 -1.04 2.40 -12.08
CA ILE A 52 -1.43 2.79 -13.43
C ILE A 52 -0.91 1.76 -14.45
N GLN A 53 0.36 1.38 -14.35
CA GLN A 53 0.95 0.36 -15.22
C GLN A 53 0.22 -0.99 -15.10
N LEU A 54 -0.08 -1.44 -13.87
CA LEU A 54 -0.83 -2.68 -13.65
C LEU A 54 -2.23 -2.63 -14.28
N LYS A 55 -2.94 -1.50 -14.19
CA LYS A 55 -4.24 -1.34 -14.85
C LYS A 55 -4.12 -1.43 -16.38
N GLN A 56 -3.07 -0.85 -16.96
CA GLN A 56 -2.83 -0.92 -18.40
C GLN A 56 -2.56 -2.37 -18.83
N GLN A 57 -1.75 -3.11 -18.07
CA GLN A 57 -1.51 -4.54 -18.33
C GLN A 57 -2.80 -5.36 -18.23
N VAL A 58 -3.60 -5.17 -17.17
CA VAL A 58 -4.91 -5.81 -17.01
C VAL A 58 -5.83 -5.51 -18.20
N ALA A 59 -5.87 -4.26 -18.67
CA ALA A 59 -6.68 -3.87 -19.82
C ALA A 59 -6.19 -4.53 -21.13
N SER A 60 -4.87 -4.58 -21.33
CA SER A 60 -4.25 -5.21 -22.51
C SER A 60 -4.55 -6.71 -22.58
N VAL A 61 -4.38 -7.45 -21.48
CA VAL A 61 -4.68 -8.89 -21.44
C VAL A 61 -6.18 -9.14 -21.61
N THR A 62 -7.04 -8.29 -21.02
CA THR A 62 -8.49 -8.37 -21.22
C THR A 62 -8.86 -8.21 -22.70
N ALA A 63 -8.25 -7.26 -23.41
CA ALA A 63 -8.49 -7.04 -24.83
C ALA A 63 -8.01 -8.24 -25.67
N SER A 64 -6.85 -8.82 -25.33
CA SER A 64 -6.32 -10.03 -25.98
C SER A 64 -7.27 -11.22 -25.84
N ILE A 65 -7.77 -11.47 -24.62
CA ILE A 65 -8.79 -12.49 -24.35
C ILE A 65 -10.04 -12.25 -25.18
N GLN A 66 -10.53 -11.01 -25.23
CA GLN A 66 -11.74 -10.67 -26.00
C GLN A 66 -11.55 -10.92 -27.50
N ALA A 67 -10.38 -10.62 -28.05
CA ALA A 67 -10.04 -10.91 -29.44
C ALA A 67 -10.03 -12.42 -29.71
N LYS A 68 -9.39 -13.22 -28.85
CA LYS A 68 -9.38 -14.68 -28.96
C LYS A 68 -10.78 -15.28 -28.89
N VAL A 69 -11.59 -14.86 -27.92
CA VAL A 69 -12.99 -15.33 -27.78
C VAL A 69 -13.78 -15.03 -29.05
N SER A 70 -13.59 -13.83 -29.63
CA SER A 70 -14.25 -13.45 -30.89
C SER A 70 -13.81 -14.34 -32.06
N GLN A 71 -12.52 -14.67 -32.15
CA GLN A 71 -12.00 -15.57 -33.18
C GLN A 71 -12.53 -17.00 -33.03
N LEU A 72 -12.57 -17.54 -31.81
CA LEU A 72 -13.14 -18.87 -31.52
C LEU A 72 -14.61 -18.94 -31.94
N ALA A 73 -15.39 -17.88 -31.65
CA ALA A 73 -16.78 -17.78 -32.05
C ALA A 73 -16.95 -17.77 -33.59
N SER A 74 -16.13 -16.99 -34.30
CA SER A 74 -16.17 -16.91 -35.77
C SER A 74 -15.75 -18.22 -36.46
N ASN A 75 -14.73 -18.89 -35.91
CA ASN A 75 -14.18 -20.13 -36.47
C ASN A 75 -14.97 -21.39 -36.08
N LYS A 76 -16.04 -21.24 -35.27
CA LYS A 76 -16.82 -22.35 -34.69
C LYS A 76 -15.94 -23.37 -33.94
N THR A 77 -14.80 -22.91 -33.40
CA THR A 77 -13.87 -23.78 -32.68
C THR A 77 -14.47 -24.12 -31.32
N ALA A 78 -14.79 -25.39 -31.12
CA ALA A 78 -15.30 -25.87 -29.83
C ALA A 78 -14.17 -25.96 -28.80
N ILE A 79 -14.34 -25.30 -27.66
CA ILE A 79 -13.52 -25.51 -26.47
C ILE A 79 -13.98 -26.79 -25.77
N THR A 80 -13.04 -27.54 -25.20
CA THR A 80 -13.36 -28.77 -24.45
C THR A 80 -14.19 -28.43 -23.20
N GLN A 81 -15.06 -29.35 -22.77
CA GLN A 81 -15.91 -29.15 -21.59
C GLN A 81 -15.08 -28.86 -20.33
N SER A 82 -13.91 -29.51 -20.19
CA SER A 82 -12.95 -29.24 -19.11
C SER A 82 -12.47 -27.78 -19.14
N LYS A 83 -11.97 -27.29 -20.29
CA LYS A 83 -11.51 -25.91 -20.43
C LYS A 83 -12.63 -24.89 -20.19
N ALA A 84 -13.85 -25.20 -20.62
CA ALA A 84 -15.01 -24.34 -20.39
C ALA A 84 -15.37 -24.25 -18.89
N ALA A 85 -15.26 -25.36 -18.14
CA ALA A 85 -15.46 -25.37 -16.70
C ALA A 85 -14.36 -24.58 -15.97
N ASP A 86 -13.10 -24.77 -16.35
CA ASP A 86 -11.95 -24.05 -15.78
C ASP A 86 -12.07 -22.53 -16.05
N LEU A 87 -12.41 -22.15 -17.28
CA LEU A 87 -12.61 -20.75 -17.66
C LEU A 87 -13.75 -20.11 -16.85
N LYS A 88 -14.85 -20.83 -16.62
CA LYS A 88 -15.96 -20.34 -15.77
C LYS A 88 -15.50 -20.07 -14.34
N THR A 89 -14.66 -20.95 -13.78
CA THR A 89 -14.08 -20.79 -12.45
C THR A 89 -13.20 -19.54 -12.38
N VAL A 90 -12.27 -19.39 -13.32
CA VAL A 90 -11.35 -18.23 -13.39
C VAL A 90 -12.12 -16.92 -13.55
N LEU A 91 -13.15 -16.86 -14.41
CA LEU A 91 -13.98 -15.67 -14.58
C LEU A 91 -14.75 -15.29 -13.29
N SER A 92 -15.17 -16.29 -12.51
CA SER A 92 -15.80 -16.06 -11.21
C SER A 92 -14.82 -15.42 -10.21
N ILE A 93 -13.58 -15.92 -10.16
CA ILE A 93 -12.51 -15.36 -9.33
C ILE A 93 -12.24 -13.91 -9.73
N ILE A 94 -12.03 -13.64 -11.02
CA ILE A 94 -11.82 -12.28 -11.55
C ILE A 94 -12.97 -11.34 -11.16
N LYS A 95 -14.21 -11.81 -11.25
CA LYS A 95 -15.40 -11.02 -10.86
C LYS A 95 -15.37 -10.64 -9.38
N ASN A 96 -14.95 -11.55 -8.51
CA ASN A 96 -14.83 -11.29 -7.08
C ASN A 96 -13.67 -10.33 -6.78
N SER A 97 -12.49 -10.54 -7.36
CA SER A 97 -11.34 -9.63 -7.22
C SER A 97 -11.66 -8.21 -7.69
N LYS A 98 -12.44 -8.07 -8.78
CA LYS A 98 -12.92 -6.76 -9.26
C LYS A 98 -13.91 -6.08 -8.29
N LYS A 99 -14.73 -6.83 -7.56
CA LYS A 99 -15.58 -6.27 -6.50
C LYS A 99 -14.73 -5.75 -5.34
N SER A 100 -13.74 -6.52 -4.89
CA SER A 100 -12.79 -6.09 -3.84
C SER A 100 -12.07 -4.81 -4.23
N LEU A 101 -11.61 -4.68 -5.49
CA LEU A 101 -11.01 -3.45 -6.01
C LEU A 101 -11.94 -2.23 -5.95
N LYS A 102 -13.25 -2.40 -6.19
CA LYS A 102 -14.20 -1.29 -6.09
C LYS A 102 -14.33 -0.79 -4.66
N GLY A 103 -14.32 -1.68 -3.68
CA GLY A 103 -14.33 -1.33 -2.26
C GLY A 103 -13.10 -0.51 -1.85
N ILE A 104 -11.92 -0.85 -2.39
CA ILE A 104 -10.65 -0.14 -2.10
C ILE A 104 -10.55 1.20 -2.85
N LYS A 105 -11.24 1.35 -3.99
CA LYS A 105 -11.22 2.58 -4.81
C LYS A 105 -12.14 3.70 -4.26
N GLY A 106 -12.92 3.40 -3.22
CA GLY A 106 -13.94 4.29 -2.66
C GLY A 106 -13.39 5.53 -1.95
N ASP A 107 -14.31 6.28 -1.34
CA ASP A 107 -14.06 7.58 -0.73
C ASP A 107 -12.93 7.57 0.30
N GLY A 108 -12.66 6.42 0.95
CA GLY A 108 -11.59 6.27 1.94
C GLY A 108 -10.20 6.71 1.45
N LEU A 109 -9.74 6.30 0.26
CA LEU A 109 -8.40 6.70 -0.22
C LEU A 109 -8.30 8.22 -0.45
N LYS A 110 -9.34 8.81 -1.06
CA LYS A 110 -9.39 10.26 -1.31
C LYS A 110 -9.50 11.03 0.00
N GLN A 111 -10.30 10.52 0.93
CA GLN A 111 -10.50 11.10 2.26
C GLN A 111 -9.19 11.12 3.04
N TYR A 112 -8.46 9.99 3.13
CA TYR A 112 -7.18 9.96 3.84
C TYR A 112 -6.13 10.89 3.23
N ILE A 113 -6.10 11.08 1.90
CA ILE A 113 -5.22 12.05 1.25
C ILE A 113 -5.62 13.50 1.61
N ALA A 114 -6.92 13.82 1.55
CA ALA A 114 -7.43 15.15 1.89
C ALA A 114 -7.19 15.48 3.36
N ASP A 115 -7.51 14.54 4.24
CA ASP A 115 -7.34 14.67 5.68
C ASP A 115 -5.86 14.79 6.07
N SER A 116 -4.96 14.03 5.42
CA SER A 116 -3.52 14.18 5.63
C SER A 116 -3.01 15.56 5.21
N LYS A 117 -3.60 16.16 4.17
CA LYS A 117 -3.28 17.54 3.77
C LYS A 117 -3.75 18.53 4.84
N ALA A 118 -4.98 18.41 5.31
CA ALA A 118 -5.53 19.27 6.35
C ALA A 118 -4.72 19.18 7.66
N ASP A 119 -4.30 17.99 8.06
CA ASP A 119 -3.47 17.80 9.25
C ASP A 119 -2.10 18.46 9.13
N ARG A 120 -1.47 18.41 7.93
CA ARG A 120 -0.20 19.12 7.68
C ARG A 120 -0.37 20.64 7.78
N GLU A 121 -1.46 21.17 7.25
CA GLU A 121 -1.80 22.60 7.34
C GLU A 121 -2.03 23.00 8.81
N ASN A 122 -2.64 22.13 9.60
CA ASN A 122 -2.86 22.28 11.04
C ASN A 122 -1.64 21.89 11.90
N LYS A 123 -0.48 21.60 11.29
CA LYS A 123 0.77 21.16 11.96
C LYS A 123 0.63 19.90 12.82
N SER A 124 -0.41 19.11 12.59
CA SER A 124 -0.66 17.82 13.23
C SER A 124 0.08 16.70 12.46
N PHE A 125 1.42 16.75 12.46
CA PHE A 125 2.24 15.91 11.58
C PHE A 125 2.12 14.41 11.86
N GLU A 126 1.93 13.99 13.11
CA GLU A 126 1.71 12.57 13.44
C GLU A 126 0.43 12.03 12.79
N GLN A 127 -0.68 12.77 12.90
CA GLN A 127 -1.96 12.39 12.30
C GLN A 127 -1.85 12.37 10.76
N ALA A 128 -1.15 13.35 10.19
CA ALA A 128 -0.87 13.38 8.76
C ALA A 128 -0.09 12.14 8.29
N ARG A 129 0.94 11.74 9.04
CA ARG A 129 1.74 10.55 8.76
C ARG A 129 0.90 9.28 8.85
N ASP A 130 0.08 9.14 9.88
CA ASP A 130 -0.75 7.94 10.08
C ASP A 130 -1.78 7.78 8.96
N LYS A 131 -2.39 8.89 8.49
CA LYS A 131 -3.27 8.88 7.32
C LYS A 131 -2.51 8.52 6.04
N MET A 132 -1.28 9.00 5.85
CA MET A 132 -0.43 8.60 4.71
C MET A 132 -0.06 7.12 4.73
N ASN A 133 0.25 6.56 5.90
CA ASN A 133 0.46 5.13 6.07
C ASN A 133 -0.80 4.34 5.65
N LYS A 134 -1.98 4.84 6.01
CA LYS A 134 -3.24 4.22 5.56
C LYS A 134 -3.43 4.30 4.05
N VAL A 135 -3.02 5.39 3.41
CA VAL A 135 -3.01 5.51 1.94
C VAL A 135 -2.09 4.45 1.32
N LEU A 136 -0.88 4.27 1.85
CA LEU A 136 0.05 3.24 1.37
C LEU A 136 -0.51 1.83 1.52
N GLU A 137 -1.08 1.49 2.68
CA GLU A 137 -1.70 0.18 2.92
C GLU A 137 -2.81 -0.13 1.89
N LEU A 138 -3.66 0.86 1.62
CA LEU A 138 -4.71 0.74 0.61
C LEU A 138 -4.15 0.61 -0.81
N GLN A 139 -3.07 1.33 -1.13
CA GLN A 139 -2.39 1.21 -2.42
C GLN A 139 -1.72 -0.17 -2.59
N GLU A 140 -1.08 -0.71 -1.56
CA GLU A 140 -0.47 -2.04 -1.61
C GLU A 140 -1.52 -3.13 -1.78
N THR A 141 -2.62 -3.08 -1.03
CA THR A 141 -3.75 -4.01 -1.20
C THR A 141 -4.29 -3.95 -2.63
N ARG A 142 -4.34 -2.75 -3.21
CA ARG A 142 -4.78 -2.54 -4.59
C ARG A 142 -3.79 -3.11 -5.61
N LYS A 143 -2.49 -2.94 -5.42
CA LYS A 143 -1.44 -3.53 -6.26
C LYS A 143 -1.55 -5.05 -6.24
N GLN A 144 -1.63 -5.65 -5.05
CA GLN A 144 -1.81 -7.10 -4.88
C GLN A 144 -3.04 -7.61 -5.61
N THR A 145 -4.19 -6.94 -5.45
CA THR A 145 -5.43 -7.35 -6.13
C THR A 145 -5.33 -7.21 -7.65
N LEU A 146 -4.66 -6.17 -8.16
CA LEU A 146 -4.42 -6.00 -9.60
C LEU A 146 -3.50 -7.09 -10.16
N ASN A 147 -2.42 -7.43 -9.44
CA ASN A 147 -1.53 -8.53 -9.80
C ASN A 147 -2.27 -9.87 -9.84
N GLN A 148 -3.14 -10.13 -8.86
CA GLN A 148 -3.95 -11.34 -8.86
C GLN A 148 -4.89 -11.40 -10.07
N ILE A 149 -5.58 -10.30 -10.39
CA ILE A 149 -6.42 -10.22 -11.60
C ILE A 149 -5.60 -10.45 -12.87
N LEU A 150 -4.40 -9.87 -12.95
CA LEU A 150 -3.52 -10.07 -14.10
C LEU A 150 -3.12 -11.53 -14.27
N ASN A 151 -2.78 -12.21 -13.18
CA ASN A 151 -2.48 -13.65 -13.19
C ASN A 151 -3.69 -14.48 -13.61
N ASP A 152 -4.87 -14.21 -13.03
CA ASP A 152 -6.11 -14.90 -13.39
C ASP A 152 -6.47 -14.69 -14.87
N LEU A 153 -6.29 -13.48 -15.39
CA LEU A 153 -6.48 -13.18 -16.81
C LEU A 153 -5.48 -13.95 -17.67
N ASN A 154 -4.21 -14.03 -17.28
CA ASN A 154 -3.23 -14.82 -18.01
C ASN A 154 -3.59 -16.31 -18.03
N THR A 155 -4.07 -16.86 -16.91
CA THR A 155 -4.60 -18.23 -16.86
C THR A 155 -5.81 -18.40 -17.79
N ALA A 156 -6.77 -17.48 -17.76
CA ALA A 156 -7.91 -17.50 -18.68
C ALA A 156 -7.46 -17.45 -20.15
N ASN A 157 -6.44 -16.65 -20.46
CA ASN A 157 -5.90 -16.51 -21.80
C ASN A 157 -5.18 -17.78 -22.31
N GLN A 158 -4.65 -18.62 -21.41
CA GLN A 158 -4.04 -19.91 -21.76
C GLN A 158 -5.08 -21.01 -21.98
N LEU A 159 -6.26 -20.89 -21.36
CA LEU A 159 -7.38 -21.82 -21.54
C LEU A 159 -8.13 -21.60 -22.87
N LEU A 160 -7.96 -20.43 -23.49
CA LEU A 160 -8.52 -20.02 -24.80
C LEU A 160 -7.54 -20.25 -25.95
#